data_AF-A0A660UUW6-F1
#
_entry.id   AF-A0A660UUW6-F1
#
_cell.length_a   1.000
_cell.length_b   1.000
_cell.length_c   1.000
_cell.angle_alpha   90.00
_cell.angle_beta   90.00
_cell.angle_gamma   90.00
#
_symmetry.space_group_name_H-M   'P 1'
#
loop_
_entity.id
_entity.type
_entity.pdbx_description
1 polymer ?
#
loop_
_entity_poly.entity_id
_entity_poly.type
_entity_poly.pdbx_seq_one_letter_code
_entity_poly.pdbx_strand_id
1 'polypeptide(L)'
;MSRNIVMKKLISLTCFVLAVLVSGCQDNAMPNPADEIKHSLIEPAQIKENSNAVDTAKSPDKSSPTVIAYYFHRTMRCPTCLAIETNAARVIEEGFSKQIGDGSLMWIPFNLDDPGGEDFEKEFDVSASTLVLSKQGNKNHTEYKKPGKVWDFIGNPVKFDEYVQTEVKEFLNE
;
A
#
# COMPACT_ATOMS: atom_id res chain seq x y z
N MET A 1 26.72 53.11 37.40
CA MET A 1 25.36 53.22 37.97
C MET A 1 24.92 51.82 38.35
N SER A 2 25.06 51.42 39.61
CA SER A 2 24.16 51.67 40.75
C SER A 2 23.35 50.42 41.12
N ARG A 3 23.78 49.81 42.25
CA ARG A 3 22.97 49.30 43.40
C ARG A 3 22.12 48.02 43.16
N ASN A 4 22.47 46.86 43.73
CA ASN A 4 22.40 46.41 45.15
C ASN A 4 20.97 46.29 45.73
N ILE A 5 20.79 45.23 46.56
CA ILE A 5 19.79 44.97 47.64
C ILE A 5 18.70 43.95 47.24
N VAL A 6 18.74 42.65 47.62
CA VAL A 6 18.67 41.98 48.96
C VAL A 6 17.30 42.09 49.65
N MET A 7 16.58 40.97 49.80
CA MET A 7 15.97 40.50 51.07
C MET A 7 15.34 39.12 50.83
N LYS A 8 15.87 37.97 51.28
CA LYS A 8 15.95 37.39 52.65
C LYS A 8 14.59 37.20 53.37
N LYS A 9 14.36 35.93 53.74
CA LYS A 9 13.57 35.41 54.89
C LYS A 9 12.04 35.35 54.65
N LEU A 10 11.25 34.41 55.16
CA LEU A 10 11.35 33.47 56.29
C LEU A 10 10.12 32.53 56.27
N ILE A 11 10.15 31.44 57.07
CA ILE A 11 9.00 30.69 57.64
C ILE A 11 8.41 29.62 56.69
N SER A 12 8.77 28.34 56.79
CA SER A 12 8.52 27.36 57.87
C SER A 12 7.04 26.94 57.98
N LEU A 13 6.82 25.67 57.66
CA LEU A 13 5.93 24.74 58.36
C LEU A 13 4.42 24.97 58.27
N THR A 14 3.74 24.18 57.42
CA THR A 14 2.57 23.39 57.85
C THR A 14 2.32 22.26 56.86
N CYS A 15 2.51 21.02 57.34
CA CYS A 15 1.82 19.85 56.83
C CYS A 15 0.32 20.12 56.83
N PHE A 16 -0.36 19.94 55.70
CA PHE A 16 -1.74 19.49 55.73
C PHE A 16 -1.95 18.47 54.63
N VAL A 17 -1.97 17.22 55.09
CA VAL A 17 -2.50 16.06 54.39
C VAL A 17 -3.96 16.33 54.10
N LEU A 18 -4.35 16.26 52.83
CA LEU A 18 -5.73 15.99 52.44
C LEU A 18 -5.72 15.23 51.13
N ALA A 19 -5.74 13.90 51.29
CA ALA A 19 -6.11 12.97 50.26
C ALA A 19 -7.56 13.26 49.85
N VAL A 20 -7.79 13.56 48.58
CA VAL A 20 -9.11 13.41 47.95
C VAL A 20 -8.91 12.74 46.60
N LEU A 21 -9.49 11.55 46.52
CA LEU A 21 -9.57 10.67 45.37
C LEU A 21 -10.44 11.30 44.28
N VAL A 22 -9.91 11.49 43.08
CA VAL A 22 -10.72 11.58 41.87
C VAL A 22 -10.11 10.68 40.80
N SER A 23 -10.95 9.79 40.33
CA SER A 23 -10.72 8.77 39.31
C SER A 23 -10.20 9.30 37.99
N GLY A 24 -9.21 8.58 37.45
CA GLY A 24 -9.21 8.10 36.06
C GLY A 24 -9.19 9.12 34.93
N CYS A 25 -8.00 9.31 34.35
CA CYS A 25 -7.76 9.25 32.90
C CYS A 25 -6.29 8.89 32.70
N GLN A 26 -6.06 7.84 31.92
CA GLN A 26 -4.75 7.23 31.70
C GLN A 26 -4.19 7.73 30.37
N ASP A 27 -3.46 8.84 30.40
CA ASP A 27 -2.68 9.31 29.25
C ASP A 27 -1.27 8.75 29.33
N ASN A 28 -1.11 7.51 28.87
CA ASN A 28 0.21 6.96 28.59
C ASN A 28 0.72 7.58 27.29
N ALA A 29 1.52 8.64 27.41
CA ALA A 29 2.33 9.16 26.32
C ALA A 29 3.36 8.11 25.89
N MET A 30 3.37 7.79 24.59
CA MET A 30 4.38 6.93 23.97
C MET A 30 5.72 7.69 23.85
N PRO A 31 6.87 7.08 24.19
CA PRO A 31 8.18 7.69 23.96
C PRO A 31 8.59 7.62 22.48
N ASN A 32 9.16 8.73 21.99
CA ASN A 32 9.72 8.93 20.65
C ASN A 32 10.99 8.07 20.44
N PRO A 33 11.09 7.28 19.35
CA PRO A 33 12.27 6.47 19.07
C PRO A 33 13.30 7.29 18.28
N ALA A 34 14.02 8.17 18.97
CA ALA A 34 15.19 8.83 18.40
C ALA A 34 16.17 9.24 19.51
N ASP A 35 16.74 8.24 20.18
CA ASP A 35 18.01 8.36 20.93
C ASP A 35 18.54 6.94 21.13
N GLU A 36 19.54 6.55 20.34
CA GLU A 36 20.91 6.26 20.80
C GLU A 36 21.16 4.75 20.54
N ILE A 37 22.14 4.34 19.73
CA ILE A 37 23.50 4.05 20.20
C ILE A 37 24.46 4.04 18.99
N LYS A 38 25.60 4.70 19.22
CA LYS A 38 26.77 4.84 18.35
C LYS A 38 27.70 3.62 18.49
N HIS A 39 28.38 3.33 17.37
CA HIS A 39 29.74 2.81 17.22
C HIS A 39 30.29 1.78 18.23
N SER A 40 30.60 0.59 17.73
CA SER A 40 31.78 -0.15 18.16
C SER A 40 32.46 -0.81 16.96
N LEU A 41 33.75 -0.51 16.80
CA LEU A 41 34.67 -1.02 15.79
C LEU A 41 35.28 -2.34 16.28
N ILE A 42 35.20 -3.41 15.49
CA ILE A 42 36.15 -4.53 15.55
C ILE A 42 36.43 -5.01 14.12
N GLU A 43 37.72 -5.03 13.78
CA GLU A 43 38.33 -5.54 12.55
C GLU A 43 39.04 -6.88 12.86
N PRO A 44 39.68 -7.58 11.88
CA PRO A 44 39.22 -8.76 11.17
C PRO A 44 39.85 -10.09 11.66
N ALA A 45 39.19 -11.24 11.44
CA ALA A 45 39.87 -12.56 11.43
C ALA A 45 38.98 -13.75 10.99
N GLN A 46 39.49 -14.51 10.00
CA GLN A 46 39.28 -15.94 9.67
C GLN A 46 38.21 -16.36 8.65
N ILE A 47 38.68 -16.58 7.43
CA ILE A 47 38.15 -17.47 6.40
C ILE A 47 38.32 -18.93 6.85
N LYS A 48 37.28 -19.77 6.70
CA LYS A 48 37.43 -21.20 6.34
C LYS A 48 36.33 -21.65 5.38
N GLU A 49 36.79 -22.35 4.35
CA GLU A 49 36.04 -22.92 3.24
C GLU A 49 35.08 -24.04 3.63
N ASN A 50 34.12 -24.22 2.71
CA ASN A 50 33.54 -25.46 2.22
C ASN A 50 32.15 -25.84 2.77
N SER A 51 31.14 -25.62 1.94
CA SER A 51 30.22 -26.70 1.59
C SER A 51 29.61 -26.42 0.22
N ASN A 52 30.04 -27.18 -0.78
CA ASN A 52 29.22 -27.44 -1.96
C ASN A 52 27.97 -28.20 -1.49
N ALA A 53 26.82 -27.55 -1.57
CA ALA A 53 25.54 -28.22 -1.66
C ALA A 53 24.74 -27.54 -2.77
N VAL A 54 24.41 -28.36 -3.75
CA VAL A 54 23.56 -28.07 -4.90
C VAL A 54 22.21 -27.58 -4.39
N ASP A 55 21.88 -26.34 -4.74
CA ASP A 55 20.49 -25.94 -4.96
C ASP A 55 20.50 -25.07 -6.21
N THR A 56 20.13 -25.67 -7.33
CA THR A 56 19.66 -24.93 -8.50
C THR A 56 18.30 -24.34 -8.11
N ALA A 57 18.32 -23.34 -7.25
CA ALA A 57 17.23 -22.42 -7.07
C ALA A 57 17.03 -21.74 -8.41
N LYS A 58 15.98 -22.14 -9.12
CA LYS A 58 15.40 -21.36 -10.19
C LYS A 58 15.11 -19.99 -9.59
N SER A 59 16.02 -19.04 -9.83
CA SER A 59 15.78 -17.63 -9.60
C SER A 59 14.46 -17.32 -10.29
N PRO A 60 13.45 -16.79 -9.59
CA PRO A 60 12.37 -16.14 -10.28
C PRO A 60 13.05 -14.95 -10.96
N ASP A 61 13.36 -15.13 -12.23
CA ASP A 61 13.50 -14.02 -13.15
C ASP A 61 12.39 -13.06 -12.76
N LYS A 62 12.73 -11.80 -12.46
CA LYS A 62 11.70 -10.78 -12.18
C LYS A 62 10.97 -10.57 -13.50
N SER A 63 10.09 -11.51 -13.79
CA SER A 63 9.09 -11.44 -14.81
C SER A 63 8.34 -10.17 -14.47
N SER A 64 8.37 -9.22 -15.40
CA SER A 64 7.34 -8.19 -15.48
C SER A 64 5.98 -8.83 -15.17
N PRO A 65 5.08 -8.11 -14.47
CA PRO A 65 3.79 -8.65 -14.12
C PRO A 65 3.13 -9.27 -15.33
N THR A 66 2.73 -10.53 -15.18
CA THR A 66 2.07 -11.26 -16.26
C THR A 66 0.75 -10.58 -16.60
N VAL A 67 0.04 -10.08 -15.58
CA VAL A 67 -1.20 -9.33 -15.71
C VAL A 67 -1.15 -8.03 -14.91
N ILE A 68 -1.66 -6.96 -15.51
CA ILE A 68 -1.94 -5.69 -14.83
C ILE A 68 -3.45 -5.42 -14.93
N ALA A 69 -4.09 -5.24 -13.78
CA ALA A 69 -5.46 -4.78 -13.65
C ALA A 69 -5.46 -3.26 -13.43
N TYR A 70 -5.81 -2.51 -14.47
CA TYR A 70 -5.95 -1.07 -14.40
C TYR A 70 -7.38 -0.68 -14.05
N TYR A 71 -7.54 0.34 -13.20
CA TYR A 71 -8.76 1.13 -13.17
C TYR A 71 -8.45 2.53 -13.71
N PHE A 72 -8.74 2.73 -15.00
CA PHE A 72 -8.64 4.05 -15.59
C PHE A 72 -9.74 4.95 -15.05
N HIS A 73 -9.40 6.19 -14.74
CA HIS A 73 -10.36 7.21 -14.33
C HIS A 73 -9.92 8.60 -14.80
N ARG A 74 -10.78 9.60 -14.61
CA ARG A 74 -10.44 11.01 -14.79
C ARG A 74 -10.25 11.67 -13.42
N THR A 75 -9.78 12.91 -13.41
CA THR A 75 -9.67 13.71 -12.18
C THR A 75 -11.04 13.91 -11.53
N MET A 76 -12.03 14.24 -12.36
CA MET A 76 -13.43 14.35 -11.94
C MET A 76 -14.08 12.96 -11.93
N ARG A 77 -14.47 12.47 -10.75
CA ARG A 77 -15.09 11.15 -10.56
C ARG A 77 -16.48 11.28 -9.97
N CYS A 78 -17.44 10.54 -10.53
CA CYS A 78 -18.76 10.41 -9.94
C CYS A 78 -18.75 9.32 -8.83
N PRO A 79 -19.78 9.28 -7.96
CA PRO A 79 -19.86 8.27 -6.90
C PRO A 79 -19.78 6.82 -7.40
N THR A 80 -20.37 6.53 -8.56
CA THR A 80 -20.32 5.18 -9.15
C THR A 80 -18.92 4.79 -9.60
N CYS A 81 -18.13 5.72 -10.16
CA CYS A 81 -16.74 5.44 -10.51
C CYS A 81 -15.93 5.06 -9.26
N LEU A 82 -16.06 5.85 -8.18
CA LEU A 82 -15.38 5.58 -6.91
C LEU A 82 -15.79 4.22 -6.33
N ALA A 83 -17.07 3.85 -6.44
CA ALA A 83 -17.57 2.57 -5.96
C ALA A 83 -17.00 1.40 -6.77
N ILE A 84 -16.93 1.50 -8.10
CA ILE A 84 -16.35 0.44 -8.95
C ILE A 84 -14.86 0.28 -8.64
N GLU A 85 -14.12 1.39 -8.53
CA GLU A 85 -12.69 1.38 -8.16
C GLU A 85 -12.47 0.65 -6.84
N THR A 86 -13.19 1.06 -5.79
CA THR A 86 -13.07 0.51 -4.44
C THR A 86 -13.44 -0.97 -4.41
N ASN A 87 -14.54 -1.35 -5.07
CA ASN A 87 -14.99 -2.73 -5.08
C ASN A 87 -14.04 -3.63 -5.87
N ALA A 88 -13.55 -3.18 -7.03
CA ALA A 88 -12.59 -3.94 -7.82
C ALA A 88 -11.26 -4.11 -7.09
N ALA A 89 -10.73 -3.04 -6.47
CA ALA A 89 -9.52 -3.09 -5.64
C ALA A 89 -9.66 -4.16 -4.55
N ARG A 90 -10.73 -4.11 -3.75
CA ARG A 90 -10.99 -5.08 -2.69
C ARG A 90 -11.01 -6.51 -3.21
N VAL A 91 -11.78 -6.78 -4.27
CA VAL A 91 -11.91 -8.14 -4.82
C VAL A 91 -10.57 -8.67 -5.33
N ILE A 92 -9.77 -7.81 -5.96
CA ILE A 92 -8.46 -8.17 -6.50
C ILE A 92 -7.46 -8.41 -5.37
N GLU A 93 -7.35 -7.47 -4.43
CA GLU A 93 -6.38 -7.53 -3.33
C GLU A 93 -6.65 -8.71 -2.38
N GLU A 94 -7.91 -8.96 -2.04
CA GLU A 94 -8.31 -10.08 -1.17
C GLU A 94 -8.25 -11.42 -1.92
N GLY A 95 -8.75 -11.47 -3.16
CA GLY A 95 -8.91 -12.70 -3.93
C GLY A 95 -7.63 -13.23 -4.56
N PHE A 96 -6.63 -12.37 -4.79
CA PHE A 96 -5.41 -12.69 -5.53
C PHE A 96 -4.14 -12.25 -4.79
N SER A 97 -4.17 -12.24 -3.46
CA SER A 97 -3.04 -11.88 -2.60
C SER A 97 -1.77 -12.68 -2.92
N LYS A 98 -1.89 -13.95 -3.33
CA LYS A 98 -0.75 -14.76 -3.77
C LYS A 98 -0.12 -14.20 -5.05
N GLN A 99 -0.92 -13.91 -6.08
CA GLN A 99 -0.47 -13.41 -7.38
C GLN A 99 0.08 -11.99 -7.28
N ILE A 100 -0.47 -11.18 -6.38
CA ILE A 100 0.10 -9.88 -6.02
C ILE A 100 1.44 -10.05 -5.32
N GLY A 101 1.53 -10.98 -4.36
CA GLY A 101 2.75 -11.25 -3.60
C GLY A 101 3.90 -11.81 -4.43
N ASP A 102 3.59 -12.64 -5.45
CA ASP A 102 4.58 -13.18 -6.39
C ASP A 102 4.80 -12.30 -7.64
N GLY A 103 4.06 -11.20 -7.77
CA GLY A 103 4.19 -10.20 -8.83
C GLY A 103 3.54 -10.60 -10.16
N SER A 104 2.83 -11.73 -10.24
CA SER A 104 2.11 -12.13 -11.45
C SER A 104 0.86 -11.29 -11.74
N LEU A 105 0.31 -10.60 -10.74
CA LEU A 105 -0.78 -9.64 -10.86
C LEU A 105 -0.43 -8.30 -10.19
N MET A 106 -0.75 -7.18 -10.85
CA MET A 106 -0.67 -5.84 -10.26
C MET A 106 -2.00 -5.10 -10.37
N TRP A 107 -2.41 -4.39 -9.32
CA TRP A 107 -3.54 -3.46 -9.31
C TRP A 107 -3.04 -2.03 -9.45
N ILE A 108 -3.56 -1.28 -10.44
CA ILE A 108 -3.15 0.10 -10.70
C ILE A 108 -4.37 0.98 -11.02
N PRO A 109 -4.87 1.79 -10.08
CA PRO A 109 -5.73 2.92 -10.45
C PRO A 109 -4.87 3.97 -11.19
N PHE A 110 -5.35 4.45 -12.34
CA PHE A 110 -4.62 5.42 -13.17
C PHE A 110 -5.53 6.55 -13.64
N ASN A 111 -5.09 7.79 -13.42
CA ASN A 111 -5.78 8.98 -13.91
C ASN A 111 -5.36 9.27 -15.36
N LEU A 112 -6.28 9.16 -16.31
CA LEU A 112 -6.04 9.44 -17.73
C LEU A 112 -5.69 10.92 -18.00
N ASP A 113 -5.91 11.82 -17.05
CA ASP A 113 -5.49 13.22 -17.16
C ASP A 113 -4.01 13.44 -16.76
N ASP A 114 -3.35 12.43 -16.19
CA ASP A 114 -1.94 12.48 -15.84
C ASP A 114 -1.05 12.25 -17.08
N PRO A 115 0.23 12.66 -17.05
CA PRO A 115 1.17 12.41 -18.15
C PRO A 115 1.23 10.93 -18.55
N GLY A 116 1.15 10.65 -19.85
CA GLY A 116 1.09 9.29 -20.40
C GLY A 116 -0.33 8.74 -20.55
N GLY A 117 -1.36 9.43 -20.04
CA GLY A 117 -2.76 9.03 -20.20
C GLY A 117 -3.19 8.87 -21.65
N GLU A 118 -2.79 9.78 -22.55
CA GLU A 118 -3.11 9.69 -23.99
C GLU A 118 -2.60 8.41 -24.65
N ASP A 119 -1.48 7.86 -24.18
CA ASP A 119 -0.94 6.61 -24.72
C ASP A 119 -1.82 5.43 -24.29
N PHE A 120 -2.28 5.42 -23.02
CA PHE A 120 -3.24 4.43 -22.53
C PHE A 120 -4.63 4.55 -23.16
N GLU A 121 -5.11 5.77 -23.43
CA GLU A 121 -6.37 5.98 -24.15
C GLU A 121 -6.33 5.33 -25.53
N LYS A 122 -5.23 5.51 -26.26
CA LYS A 122 -5.02 4.92 -27.59
C LYS A 122 -4.82 3.41 -27.52
N GLU A 123 -4.02 2.94 -26.56
CA GLU A 123 -3.69 1.51 -26.42
C GLU A 123 -4.90 0.67 -26.02
N PHE A 124 -5.70 1.12 -25.06
CA PHE A 124 -6.82 0.36 -24.51
C PHE A 124 -8.20 0.78 -25.07
N ASP A 125 -8.23 1.80 -25.93
CA ASP A 125 -9.46 2.40 -26.46
C ASP A 125 -10.40 2.78 -25.30
N VAL A 126 -9.90 3.63 -24.42
CA VAL A 126 -10.60 4.11 -23.21
C VAL A 126 -10.63 5.63 -23.19
N SER A 127 -11.79 6.20 -22.86
CA SER A 127 -11.96 7.66 -22.72
C SER A 127 -12.62 8.06 -21.41
N ALA A 128 -13.23 7.10 -20.71
CA ALA A 128 -13.94 7.24 -19.45
C ALA A 128 -13.48 6.17 -18.44
N SER A 129 -13.98 6.25 -17.21
CA SER A 129 -13.60 5.31 -16.16
C SER A 129 -13.84 3.86 -16.59
N THR A 130 -12.81 3.02 -16.55
CA THR A 130 -12.86 1.67 -17.13
C THR A 130 -11.94 0.72 -16.37
N LEU A 131 -12.46 -0.45 -15.99
CA LEU A 131 -11.63 -1.58 -15.56
C LEU A 131 -11.04 -2.26 -16.80
N VAL A 132 -9.72 -2.45 -16.81
CA VAL A 132 -8.98 -3.11 -17.89
C VAL A 132 -8.06 -4.17 -17.29
N LEU A 133 -8.07 -5.36 -17.87
CA LEU A 133 -7.05 -6.38 -17.59
C LEU A 133 -6.13 -6.45 -18.80
N SER A 134 -4.82 -6.35 -18.57
CA SER A 134 -3.80 -6.27 -19.61
C SER A 134 -2.66 -7.26 -19.35
N LYS A 135 -2.19 -7.95 -20.41
CA LYS A 135 -0.95 -8.72 -20.41
C LYS A 135 0.04 -8.04 -21.33
N GLN A 136 1.27 -7.90 -20.85
CA GLN A 136 2.37 -7.49 -21.71
C GLN A 136 2.70 -8.65 -22.65
N GLY A 137 2.27 -8.58 -23.91
CA GLY A 137 2.56 -9.62 -24.88
C GLY A 137 3.96 -9.50 -25.47
N ASN A 138 4.41 -10.60 -26.08
CA ASN A 138 5.69 -10.61 -26.79
C ASN A 138 5.58 -9.79 -28.08
N LYS A 139 6.53 -8.87 -28.29
CA LYS A 139 6.77 -8.18 -29.58
C LYS A 139 5.62 -7.27 -30.06
N ASN A 140 5.22 -6.31 -29.21
CA ASN A 140 4.37 -5.15 -29.54
C ASN A 140 2.84 -5.37 -29.57
N HIS A 141 2.33 -6.46 -28.98
CA HIS A 141 0.88 -6.63 -28.82
C HIS A 141 0.52 -6.79 -27.35
N THR A 142 -0.24 -5.84 -26.82
CA THR A 142 -0.84 -5.94 -25.49
C THR A 142 -2.16 -6.69 -25.62
N GLU A 143 -2.25 -7.89 -25.06
CA GLU A 143 -3.54 -8.58 -24.94
C GLU A 143 -4.31 -7.88 -23.81
N TYR A 144 -5.54 -7.44 -24.06
CA TYR A 144 -6.35 -6.81 -23.01
C TYR A 144 -7.83 -7.14 -23.16
N LYS A 145 -8.55 -7.02 -22.05
CA LYS A 145 -10.02 -7.03 -22.02
C LYS A 145 -10.57 -5.95 -21.09
N LYS A 146 -11.82 -5.55 -21.34
CA LYS A 146 -12.57 -4.55 -20.56
C LYS A 146 -13.76 -5.23 -19.89
N PRO A 147 -13.68 -5.67 -18.62
CA PRO A 147 -14.78 -6.33 -17.92
C PRO A 147 -15.99 -5.40 -17.68
N GLY A 148 -16.78 -5.15 -18.72
CA GLY A 148 -17.82 -4.10 -18.72
C GLY A 148 -19.00 -4.37 -17.78
N LYS A 149 -19.28 -5.63 -17.41
CA LYS A 149 -20.43 -5.96 -16.55
C LYS A 149 -20.27 -5.50 -15.09
N VAL A 150 -19.10 -4.96 -14.71
CA VAL A 150 -18.94 -4.28 -13.41
C VAL A 150 -19.94 -3.14 -13.23
N TRP A 151 -20.35 -2.49 -14.32
CA TRP A 151 -21.37 -1.45 -14.31
C TRP A 151 -22.77 -2.01 -14.02
N ASP A 152 -23.09 -3.19 -14.56
CA ASP A 152 -24.37 -3.86 -14.35
C ASP A 152 -24.49 -4.41 -12.92
N PHE A 153 -23.36 -4.82 -12.34
CA PHE A 153 -23.33 -5.50 -11.05
C PHE A 153 -23.01 -4.59 -9.86
N ILE A 154 -22.82 -3.27 -10.06
CA ILE A 154 -22.45 -2.36 -8.96
C ILE A 154 -23.45 -2.35 -7.79
N GLY A 155 -24.74 -2.59 -8.08
CA GLY A 155 -25.80 -2.71 -7.07
C GLY A 155 -25.95 -4.10 -6.45
N ASN A 156 -25.12 -5.07 -6.87
CA ASN A 156 -25.14 -6.44 -6.39
C ASN A 156 -23.71 -6.89 -6.04
N PRO A 157 -23.27 -6.70 -4.78
CA PRO A 157 -21.91 -7.00 -4.36
C PRO A 157 -21.47 -8.44 -4.65
N VAL A 158 -22.37 -9.42 -4.47
CA VAL A 158 -22.05 -10.83 -4.72
C VAL A 158 -21.75 -11.07 -6.20
N LYS A 159 -22.63 -10.60 -7.10
CA LYS A 159 -22.39 -10.73 -8.55
C LYS A 159 -21.18 -9.93 -9.02
N PHE A 160 -20.93 -8.78 -8.42
CA PHE A 160 -19.76 -7.97 -8.73
C PHE A 160 -18.48 -8.74 -8.39
N ASP A 161 -18.40 -9.28 -7.18
CA ASP A 161 -17.24 -10.02 -6.69
C ASP A 161 -17.00 -11.28 -7.52
N GLU A 162 -18.03 -12.09 -7.74
CA GLU A 162 -17.95 -13.30 -8.59
C GLU A 162 -17.48 -12.97 -10.01
N TYR A 163 -18.02 -11.89 -10.60
CA TYR A 163 -17.67 -11.46 -11.95
C TYR A 163 -16.20 -11.03 -12.03
N VAL A 164 -15.75 -10.13 -11.15
CA VAL A 164 -14.36 -9.66 -11.16
C VAL A 164 -13.39 -10.81 -10.90
N GLN A 165 -13.68 -11.70 -9.95
CA GLN A 165 -12.84 -12.87 -9.68
C GLN A 165 -12.75 -13.80 -10.90
N THR A 166 -13.87 -14.06 -11.57
CA THR A 166 -13.90 -14.91 -12.77
C THR A 166 -13.06 -14.29 -13.88
N GLU A 167 -13.28 -13.00 -14.16
CA GLU A 167 -12.58 -12.29 -15.21
C GLU A 167 -11.06 -12.26 -14.97
N VAL A 168 -10.63 -12.05 -13.72
CA VAL A 168 -9.20 -12.04 -13.37
C VAL A 168 -8.59 -13.44 -13.42
N LYS A 169 -9.26 -14.49 -12.93
CA LYS A 169 -8.78 -15.89 -13.01
C LYS A 169 -8.60 -16.34 -14.46
N GLU A 170 -9.63 -16.14 -15.27
CA GLU A 170 -9.57 -16.45 -16.71
C GLU A 170 -8.42 -15.73 -17.39
N PHE A 171 -8.19 -14.47 -17.00
CA PHE A 171 -7.11 -13.69 -17.57
C PHE A 171 -5.74 -14.12 -17.05
N LEU A 172 -5.62 -14.60 -15.82
CA LEU A 172 -4.39 -15.23 -15.31
C LEU A 172 -4.14 -16.63 -15.90
N ASN A 173 -5.11 -17.19 -16.66
CA ASN A 173 -5.16 -18.59 -17.08
C ASN A 173 -5.18 -19.58 -15.89
N GLU A 174 -5.92 -19.24 -14.84
CA GLU A 174 -6.13 -20.05 -13.62
C GLU A 174 -7.50 -20.73 -13.58
#